data_AF-A0A2U3Z6Y2-F1
#
_entry.id   AF-A0A2U3Z6Y2-F1
#
_cell.length_a   1.000
_cell.length_b   1.000
_cell.length_c   1.000
_cell.angle_alpha   90.00
_cell.angle_beta   90.00
_cell.angle_gamma   90.00
#
_symmetry.space_group_name_H-M   'P 1'
#
loop_
_entity.id
_entity.type
_entity.pdbx_description
1 polymer ?
#
loop_
_entity_poly.entity_id
_entity_poly.type
_entity_poly.pdbx_seq_one_letter_code
_entity_poly.pdbx_strand_id
1 'polypeptide(L)'
;CSITEAVTILGNKLRDYQGQFNTTHLLALCDYFHNTFIRHYKLYQYVLGQDQEVNLTVTHLEVCAPPQPLPLAEGMDRDIWQLEQQVAELSMAEVQKHTNMLLLKEALHLEREHKLQRTFSEVPKQPSRVLKRQELENLISEAIHIQIECLKELLQYEIQITFDILDLKLQKKTLNLNAPIPSPLAITGQPGQDESFKFNKANKGKKAKAKKK
;
A
#
# COMPACT_ATOMS: atom_id res chain seq x y z
N CYS A 1 -67.73 9.78 2.46
CA CYS A 1 -68.48 8.77 3.23
C CYS A 1 -69.15 9.44 4.41
N SER A 2 -70.40 9.11 4.70
CA SER A 2 -71.13 9.63 5.87
C SER A 2 -71.18 8.61 7.00
N ILE A 3 -71.38 9.05 8.25
CA ILE A 3 -71.53 8.12 9.38
C ILE A 3 -72.72 7.18 9.19
N THR A 4 -73.79 7.66 8.56
CA THR A 4 -74.98 6.88 8.21
C THR A 4 -74.63 5.74 7.27
N GLU A 5 -73.78 6.01 6.28
CA GLU A 5 -73.28 5.00 5.33
C GLU A 5 -72.39 3.95 6.02
N ALA A 6 -71.58 4.35 7.00
CA ALA A 6 -70.80 3.41 7.79
C ALA A 6 -71.68 2.48 8.64
N VAL A 7 -72.76 3.01 9.23
CA VAL A 7 -73.73 2.22 9.99
C VAL A 7 -74.53 1.28 9.09
N THR A 8 -74.92 1.70 7.88
CA THR A 8 -75.60 0.80 6.93
C THR A 8 -74.68 -0.32 6.45
N ILE A 9 -73.40 -0.04 6.19
CA ILE A 9 -72.41 -1.06 5.85
C ILE A 9 -72.24 -2.06 7.00
N LEU A 10 -72.09 -1.59 8.24
CA LEU A 10 -72.00 -2.47 9.41
C LEU A 10 -73.26 -3.34 9.54
N GLY A 11 -74.44 -2.75 9.38
CA GLY A 11 -75.71 -3.48 9.43
C GLY A 11 -75.84 -4.55 8.35
N ASN A 12 -75.39 -4.27 7.12
CA ASN A 12 -75.36 -5.25 6.03
C ASN A 12 -74.37 -6.38 6.34
N LYS A 13 -73.18 -6.08 6.85
CA LYS A 13 -72.19 -7.09 7.22
C LYS A 13 -72.66 -7.98 8.37
N LEU A 14 -73.27 -7.41 9.41
CA LEU A 14 -73.82 -8.19 10.52
C LEU A 14 -74.94 -9.14 10.06
N ARG A 15 -75.71 -8.75 9.05
CA ARG A 15 -76.73 -9.61 8.43
C ARG A 15 -76.11 -10.78 7.68
N ASP A 16 -75.01 -10.56 6.95
CA ASP A 16 -74.27 -11.63 6.26
C ASP A 16 -73.74 -12.68 7.27
N TYR A 17 -73.34 -12.22 8.47
CA TYR A 17 -72.81 -13.07 9.54
C TYR A 17 -73.89 -13.72 10.44
N GLN A 18 -75.16 -13.42 10.22
CA GLN A 18 -76.26 -13.93 11.05
C GLN A 18 -76.39 -15.46 10.99
N GLY A 19 -75.95 -16.09 9.90
CA GLY A 19 -75.92 -17.56 9.77
C GLY A 19 -74.73 -18.24 10.46
N GLN A 20 -73.70 -17.50 10.88
CA GLN A 20 -72.46 -18.05 11.44
C GLN A 20 -72.29 -17.78 12.93
N PHE A 21 -72.92 -16.72 13.45
CA PHE A 21 -72.78 -16.30 14.84
C PHE A 21 -74.13 -16.28 15.58
N ASN A 22 -74.09 -16.67 16.85
CA ASN A 22 -75.23 -16.53 17.75
C ASN A 22 -75.54 -15.05 18.02
N THR A 23 -76.79 -14.76 18.36
CA THR A 23 -77.29 -13.38 18.59
C THR A 23 -76.46 -12.59 19.60
N THR A 24 -76.02 -13.24 20.68
CA THR A 24 -75.16 -12.62 21.70
C THR A 24 -73.81 -12.16 21.15
N HIS A 25 -73.20 -12.95 20.26
CA HIS A 25 -71.93 -12.61 19.63
C HIS A 25 -72.09 -11.49 18.60
N LEU A 26 -73.20 -11.47 17.86
CA LEU A 26 -73.51 -10.39 16.92
C LEU A 26 -73.72 -9.06 17.65
N LEU A 27 -74.38 -9.07 18.82
CA LEU A 27 -74.52 -7.89 19.66
C LEU A 27 -73.17 -7.41 20.20
N ALA A 28 -72.34 -8.31 20.71
CA ALA A 28 -70.99 -7.96 21.18
C ALA A 28 -70.12 -7.37 20.05
N LEU A 29 -70.24 -7.90 18.83
CA LEU A 29 -69.54 -7.37 17.65
C LEU A 29 -70.06 -5.98 17.27
N CYS A 30 -71.39 -5.78 17.30
CA CYS A 30 -72.01 -4.47 17.08
C CYS A 30 -71.49 -3.44 18.09
N ASP A 31 -71.47 -3.80 19.38
CA ASP A 31 -70.96 -2.94 20.46
C ASP A 31 -69.47 -2.63 20.28
N TYR A 32 -68.67 -3.60 19.87
CA TYR A 32 -67.25 -3.39 19.59
C TYR A 32 -67.06 -2.37 18.45
N PHE A 33 -67.72 -2.57 17.31
CA PHE A 33 -67.61 -1.65 16.15
C PHE A 33 -68.18 -0.27 16.46
N HIS A 34 -69.25 -0.21 17.25
CA HIS A 34 -69.80 1.06 17.69
C HIS A 34 -68.78 1.85 18.53
N ASN A 35 -68.19 1.21 19.53
CA ASN A 35 -67.26 1.85 20.47
C ASN A 35 -65.88 2.16 19.88
N THR A 36 -65.44 1.40 18.88
CA THR A 36 -64.13 1.60 18.25
C THR A 36 -64.22 2.52 17.02
N PHE A 37 -65.04 2.15 16.02
CA PHE A 37 -65.05 2.83 14.72
C PHE A 37 -66.13 3.91 14.60
N ILE A 38 -67.37 3.61 14.99
CA ILE A 38 -68.49 4.55 14.77
C ILE A 38 -68.38 5.77 15.69
N ARG A 39 -68.05 5.55 16.97
CA ARG A 39 -67.86 6.63 17.96
C ARG A 39 -66.75 7.60 17.57
N HIS A 40 -65.67 7.10 16.96
CA HIS A 40 -64.51 7.89 16.55
C HIS A 40 -64.50 8.18 15.05
N TYR A 41 -65.64 8.04 14.36
CA TYR A 41 -65.71 8.17 12.90
C TYR A 41 -65.13 9.48 12.37
N LYS A 42 -65.43 10.60 13.05
CA LYS A 42 -64.91 11.93 12.67
C LYS A 42 -63.39 12.04 12.81
N LEU A 43 -62.80 11.35 13.78
CA LEU A 43 -61.34 11.32 13.96
C LEU A 43 -60.68 10.57 12.82
N TYR A 44 -61.19 9.38 12.48
CA TYR A 44 -60.68 8.62 11.34
C TYR A 44 -60.89 9.36 10.02
N GLN A 45 -62.02 10.02 9.84
CA GLN A 45 -62.26 10.86 8.65
C GLN A 45 -61.26 12.02 8.56
N TYR A 46 -60.90 12.63 9.68
CA TYR A 46 -59.92 13.70 9.70
C TYR A 46 -58.50 13.20 9.41
N VAL A 47 -58.08 12.10 10.03
CA VAL A 47 -56.72 11.53 9.90
C VAL A 47 -56.51 10.87 8.53
N LEU A 48 -57.50 10.12 8.04
CA LEU A 48 -57.36 9.31 6.83
C LEU A 48 -57.94 9.98 5.57
N GLY A 49 -58.77 11.01 5.75
CA GLY A 49 -59.48 11.66 4.65
C GLY A 49 -58.89 13.00 4.20
N GLN A 50 -57.87 13.52 4.90
CA GLN A 50 -57.19 14.76 4.51
C GLN A 50 -55.78 14.41 4.01
N ASP A 51 -55.37 15.02 2.90
CA ASP A 51 -53.95 15.09 2.54
C ASP A 51 -53.27 15.99 3.58
N GLN A 52 -52.52 15.38 4.49
CA GLN A 52 -51.76 16.11 5.49
C GLN A 52 -50.51 16.68 4.82
N GLU A 53 -50.31 18.00 4.91
CA GLU A 53 -49.09 18.65 4.43
C GLU A 53 -47.92 18.23 5.34
N VAL A 54 -47.27 17.12 4.99
CA VAL A 54 -46.10 16.63 5.72
C VAL A 54 -44.90 17.49 5.30
N ASN A 55 -44.46 18.37 6.20
CA ASN A 55 -43.22 19.14 6.03
C ASN A 55 -42.01 18.21 6.19
N LEU A 56 -41.72 17.44 5.15
CA LEU A 56 -40.62 16.47 5.14
C LEU A 56 -39.33 17.21 4.80
N THR A 57 -38.46 17.41 5.79
CA THR A 57 -37.13 17.98 5.56
C THR A 57 -36.25 16.92 4.92
N VAL A 58 -36.13 16.94 3.59
CA VAL A 58 -35.23 16.05 2.85
C VAL A 58 -33.86 16.71 2.77
N THR A 59 -32.87 16.14 3.47
CA THR A 59 -31.47 16.52 3.34
C THR A 59 -30.75 15.52 2.43
N HIS A 60 -30.10 16.04 1.38
CA HIS A 60 -29.27 15.22 0.51
C HIS A 60 -27.90 15.02 1.14
N LEU A 61 -27.58 13.77 1.50
CA LEU A 61 -26.25 13.36 1.93
C LEU A 61 -25.55 12.70 0.74
N GLU A 62 -24.46 13.32 0.27
CA GLU A 62 -23.60 12.72 -0.73
C GLU A 62 -22.72 11.65 -0.04
N VAL A 63 -23.01 10.39 -0.33
CA VAL A 63 -22.22 9.27 0.17
C VAL A 63 -21.13 8.96 -0.86
N CYS A 64 -19.90 9.37 -0.58
CA CYS A 64 -18.76 9.02 -1.42
C CYS A 64 -18.49 7.51 -1.31
N ALA A 65 -18.55 6.80 -2.43
CA ALA A 65 -18.11 5.42 -2.49
C ALA A 65 -16.58 5.36 -2.35
N PRO A 66 -16.03 4.37 -1.63
CA PRO A 66 -14.59 4.14 -1.61
C PRO A 66 -14.08 3.87 -3.04
N PRO A 67 -12.82 4.22 -3.33
CA PRO A 67 -12.23 3.93 -4.63
C PRO A 67 -12.31 2.42 -4.91
N GLN A 68 -12.59 2.08 -6.16
CA GLN A 68 -12.70 0.69 -6.56
C GLN A 68 -11.33 0.00 -6.40
N PRO A 69 -11.26 -1.16 -5.73
CA PRO A 69 -10.00 -1.86 -5.57
C PRO A 69 -9.45 -2.29 -6.93
N LEU A 70 -8.13 -2.35 -7.02
CA LEU A 70 -7.44 -2.82 -8.21
C LEU A 70 -7.80 -4.28 -8.51
N PRO A 71 -7.80 -4.70 -9.79
CA PRO A 71 -7.98 -6.08 -10.19
C PRO A 71 -6.99 -7.02 -9.48
N LEU A 72 -7.44 -8.22 -9.11
CA LEU A 72 -6.55 -9.24 -8.52
C LEU A 72 -5.40 -9.66 -9.45
N ALA A 73 -5.54 -9.44 -10.76
CA ALA A 73 -4.47 -9.65 -11.73
C ALA A 73 -3.26 -8.73 -11.52
N GLU A 74 -3.45 -7.57 -10.87
CA GLU A 74 -2.38 -6.66 -10.45
C GLU A 74 -1.82 -7.02 -9.07
N GLY A 75 -2.41 -8.02 -8.41
CA GLY A 75 -1.94 -8.53 -7.14
C GLY A 75 -0.62 -9.29 -7.29
N MET A 76 0.28 -9.07 -6.35
CA MET A 76 1.51 -9.86 -6.22
C MET A 76 1.25 -11.03 -5.28
N ASP A 77 1.82 -12.19 -5.59
CA ASP A 77 1.89 -13.28 -4.63
C ASP A 77 2.64 -12.84 -3.36
N ARG A 78 2.15 -13.29 -2.19
CA ARG A 78 2.69 -12.87 -0.89
C ARG A 78 4.16 -13.27 -0.73
N ASP A 79 4.55 -14.45 -1.20
CA ASP A 79 5.90 -14.95 -1.02
C ASP A 79 6.88 -14.22 -1.95
N ILE A 80 6.43 -13.88 -3.17
CA ILE A 80 7.17 -13.01 -4.09
C ILE A 80 7.35 -11.61 -3.48
N TRP A 81 6.29 -11.02 -2.94
CA TRP A 81 6.37 -9.71 -2.31
C TRP A 81 7.32 -9.70 -1.10
N GLN A 82 7.27 -10.74 -0.24
CA GLN A 82 8.19 -10.87 0.89
C GLN A 82 9.65 -11.00 0.44
N LEU A 83 9.90 -11.78 -0.61
CA LEU A 83 11.22 -11.90 -1.21
C LEU A 83 11.71 -10.53 -1.72
N GLU A 84 10.87 -9.78 -2.44
CA GLU A 84 11.22 -8.44 -2.91
C GLU A 84 11.56 -7.48 -1.77
N GLN A 85 10.80 -7.51 -0.67
CA GLN A 85 11.09 -6.70 0.51
C GLN A 85 12.46 -7.06 1.12
N GLN A 86 12.77 -8.35 1.28
CA GLN A 86 14.08 -8.79 1.80
C GLN A 86 15.23 -8.38 0.87
N VAL A 87 15.04 -8.52 -0.44
CA VAL A 87 16.04 -8.10 -1.43
C VAL A 87 16.24 -6.57 -1.42
N ALA A 88 15.17 -5.81 -1.23
CA ALA A 88 15.23 -4.36 -1.10
C ALA A 88 16.01 -3.94 0.16
N GLU A 89 15.72 -4.57 1.31
CA GLU A 89 16.42 -4.33 2.56
C GLU A 89 17.92 -4.60 2.44
N LEU A 90 18.31 -5.77 1.89
CA LEU A 90 19.72 -6.10 1.67
C LEU A 90 20.39 -5.13 0.70
N SER A 91 19.68 -4.68 -0.33
CA SER A 91 20.23 -3.73 -1.31
C SER A 91 20.42 -2.34 -0.68
N MET A 92 19.51 -1.91 0.19
CA MET A 92 19.66 -0.67 0.97
C MET A 92 20.85 -0.77 1.93
N ALA A 93 21.02 -1.90 2.62
CA ALA A 93 22.16 -2.14 3.50
C ALA A 93 23.50 -2.10 2.73
N GLU A 94 23.55 -2.69 1.53
CA GLU A 94 24.73 -2.63 0.64
C GLU A 94 25.08 -1.18 0.27
N VAL A 95 24.09 -0.40 -0.18
CA VAL A 95 24.27 1.02 -0.51
C VAL A 95 24.76 1.81 0.72
N GLN A 96 24.19 1.55 1.90
CA GLN A 96 24.61 2.21 3.13
C GLN A 96 26.08 1.92 3.47
N LYS A 97 26.53 0.67 3.30
CA LYS A 97 27.94 0.30 3.52
C LYS A 97 28.88 1.03 2.55
N HIS A 98 28.51 1.14 1.27
CA HIS A 98 29.26 1.93 0.30
C HIS A 98 29.31 3.42 0.64
N THR A 99 28.20 4.01 1.06
CA THR A 99 28.16 5.42 1.49
C THR A 99 29.02 5.66 2.72
N ASN A 100 28.93 4.79 3.73
CA ASN A 100 29.75 4.88 4.93
C ASN A 100 31.26 4.80 4.62
N MET A 101 31.65 3.94 3.66
CA MET A 101 33.02 3.86 3.17
C MET A 101 33.51 5.18 2.57
N LEU A 102 32.67 5.82 1.74
CA LEU A 102 33.02 7.10 1.13
C LEU A 102 33.21 8.19 2.20
N LEU A 103 32.25 8.29 3.13
CA LEU A 103 32.32 9.26 4.23
C LEU A 103 33.56 9.06 5.12
N LEU A 104 33.91 7.81 5.44
CA LEU A 104 35.12 7.56 6.23
C LEU A 104 36.38 7.93 5.47
N LYS A 105 36.46 7.63 4.17
CA LYS A 105 37.61 8.03 3.33
C LYS A 105 37.83 9.54 3.37
N GLU A 106 36.75 10.30 3.25
CA GLU A 106 36.78 11.77 3.34
C GLU A 106 37.21 12.24 4.73
N ALA A 107 36.65 11.65 5.80
CA ALA A 107 37.00 11.99 7.18
C ALA A 107 38.48 11.71 7.49
N LEU A 108 38.99 10.54 7.12
CA LEU A 108 40.41 10.18 7.31
C LEU A 108 41.34 11.06 6.49
N HIS A 109 40.92 11.45 5.28
CA HIS A 109 41.68 12.39 4.45
C HIS A 109 41.81 13.75 5.16
N LEU A 110 40.70 14.30 5.64
CA LEU A 110 40.69 15.57 6.35
C LEU A 110 41.49 15.52 7.66
N GLU A 111 41.38 14.42 8.40
CA GLU A 111 42.16 14.21 9.63
C GLU A 111 43.66 14.16 9.35
N ARG A 112 44.07 13.46 8.29
CA ARG A 112 45.47 13.42 7.84
C ARG A 112 45.99 14.81 7.51
N GLU A 113 45.26 15.58 6.70
CA GLU A 113 45.65 16.94 6.33
C GLU A 113 45.82 17.82 7.57
N HIS A 114 44.87 17.75 8.50
CA HIS A 114 44.91 18.53 9.72
C HIS A 114 46.07 18.12 10.64
N LYS A 115 46.33 16.82 10.81
CA LYS A 115 47.49 16.32 11.58
C LYS A 115 48.80 16.82 10.97
N LEU A 116 48.98 16.66 9.66
CA LEU A 116 50.17 17.15 8.95
C LEU A 116 50.34 18.66 9.07
N GLN A 117 49.26 19.43 8.91
CA GLN A 117 49.30 20.89 9.03
C GLN A 117 49.72 21.34 10.43
N ARG A 118 49.26 20.67 11.49
CA ARG A 118 49.70 20.93 12.86
C ARG A 118 51.20 20.66 13.00
N THR A 119 51.67 19.48 12.58
CA THR A 119 53.09 19.11 12.64
C THR A 119 53.98 20.11 11.90
N PHE A 120 53.55 20.59 10.72
CA PHE A 120 54.29 21.62 9.97
C PHE A 120 54.19 23.02 10.57
N SER A 121 53.13 23.34 11.31
CA SER A 121 52.93 24.65 11.94
C SER A 121 53.68 24.82 13.26
N GLU A 122 53.97 23.71 13.95
CA GLU A 122 54.81 23.67 15.16
C GLU A 122 56.29 24.00 14.86
N VAL A 123 56.68 23.94 13.60
CA VAL A 123 58.00 24.40 13.15
C VAL A 123 58.05 25.93 13.16
N PRO A 124 59.00 26.55 13.89
CA PRO A 124 59.06 28.00 14.02
C PRO A 124 59.24 28.69 12.66
N LYS A 125 58.26 29.53 12.30
CA LYS A 125 58.18 30.29 11.03
C LYS A 125 59.15 31.48 10.96
N GLN A 126 60.41 31.30 11.33
CA GLN A 126 61.42 32.34 11.12
C GLN A 126 62.01 32.21 9.70
N PRO A 127 61.91 33.24 8.84
CA PRO A 127 62.30 33.17 7.44
C PRO A 127 63.81 32.99 7.20
N SER A 128 64.64 33.01 8.24
CA SER A 128 66.11 32.95 8.16
C SER A 128 66.72 31.78 8.91
N ARG A 129 65.92 30.95 9.60
CA ARG A 129 66.43 29.81 10.36
C ARG A 129 66.43 28.55 9.49
N VAL A 130 67.62 28.07 9.14
CA VAL A 130 67.79 26.74 8.52
C VAL A 130 67.48 25.67 9.58
N LEU A 131 66.59 24.73 9.24
CA LEU A 131 66.29 23.58 10.09
C LEU A 131 67.56 22.74 10.31
N LYS A 132 67.83 22.36 11.55
CA LYS A 132 68.92 21.41 11.82
C LYS A 132 68.53 20.06 11.23
N ARG A 133 69.52 19.29 10.77
CA ARG A 133 69.31 17.94 10.22
C ARG A 133 68.43 17.06 11.11
N GLN A 134 68.66 17.07 12.43
CA GLN A 134 67.86 16.31 13.38
C GLN A 134 66.39 16.75 13.44
N GLU A 135 66.13 18.06 13.34
CA GLU A 135 64.77 18.62 13.35
C GLU A 135 64.01 18.21 12.08
N LEU A 136 64.71 18.20 10.95
CA LEU A 136 64.17 17.73 9.67
C LEU A 136 63.90 16.22 9.67
N GLU A 137 64.84 15.41 10.16
CA GLU A 137 64.67 13.95 10.28
C GLU A 137 63.46 13.60 11.16
N ASN A 138 63.31 14.28 12.30
CA ASN A 138 62.16 14.10 13.19
C ASN A 138 60.85 14.50 12.49
N LEU A 139 60.82 15.65 11.80
CA LEU A 139 59.64 16.12 11.06
C LEU A 139 59.20 15.12 9.97
N ILE A 140 60.17 14.60 9.21
CA ILE A 140 59.92 13.59 8.18
C ILE A 140 59.41 12.30 8.82
N SER A 141 60.02 11.85 9.91
CA SER A 141 59.60 10.64 10.61
C SER A 141 58.16 10.75 11.13
N GLU A 142 57.77 11.90 11.66
CA GLU A 142 56.42 12.17 12.16
C GLU A 142 55.40 12.21 11.01
N ALA A 143 55.73 12.89 9.91
CA ALA A 143 54.88 12.94 8.72
C ALA A 143 54.66 11.54 8.12
N ILE A 144 55.71 10.72 8.04
CA ILE A 144 55.62 9.32 7.60
C ILE A 144 54.76 8.52 8.57
N HIS A 145 54.94 8.69 9.88
CA HIS A 145 54.15 7.98 10.89
C HIS A 145 52.65 8.29 10.75
N ILE A 146 52.28 9.57 10.61
CA ILE A 146 50.90 9.99 10.36
C ILE A 146 50.33 9.34 9.09
N GLN A 147 51.11 9.30 8.00
CA GLN A 147 50.66 8.65 6.76
C GLN A 147 50.46 7.15 6.92
N ILE A 148 51.37 6.47 7.61
CA ILE A 148 51.30 5.02 7.85
C ILE A 148 50.09 4.67 8.70
N GLU A 149 49.85 5.38 9.81
CA GLU A 149 48.71 5.10 10.69
C GLU A 149 47.38 5.36 9.97
N CYS A 150 47.23 6.48 9.25
CA CYS A 150 46.03 6.72 8.45
C CYS A 150 45.81 5.65 7.37
N LEU A 151 46.88 5.19 6.71
CA LEU A 151 46.77 4.14 5.70
C LEU A 151 46.35 2.80 6.31
N LYS A 152 46.91 2.46 7.48
CA LYS A 152 46.58 1.25 8.23
C LYS A 152 45.11 1.24 8.65
N GLU A 153 44.62 2.34 9.22
CA GLU A 153 43.20 2.49 9.58
C GLU A 153 42.29 2.35 8.36
N LEU A 154 42.63 3.01 7.26
CA LEU A 154 41.88 2.92 6.00
C LEU A 154 41.81 1.48 5.50
N LEU A 155 42.94 0.78 5.42
CA LEU A 155 42.99 -0.60 4.93
C LEU A 155 42.21 -1.56 5.83
N GLN A 156 42.34 -1.43 7.15
CA GLN A 156 41.58 -2.25 8.10
C GLN A 156 40.07 -2.10 7.89
N TYR A 157 39.62 -0.86 7.72
CA TYR A 157 38.21 -0.58 7.49
C TYR A 157 37.72 -1.05 6.12
N GLU A 158 38.51 -0.83 5.05
CA GLU A 158 38.18 -1.31 3.70
C GLU A 158 38.04 -2.83 3.67
N ILE A 159 38.93 -3.55 4.35
CA ILE A 159 38.84 -5.01 4.48
C ILE A 159 37.52 -5.39 5.16
N GLN A 160 37.21 -4.79 6.31
CA GLN A 160 36.00 -5.10 7.06
C GLN A 160 34.73 -4.82 6.24
N ILE A 161 34.61 -3.64 5.64
CA ILE A 161 33.46 -3.28 4.82
C ILE A 161 33.34 -4.19 3.60
N THR A 162 34.46 -4.55 2.97
CA THR A 162 34.43 -5.44 1.81
C THR A 162 33.87 -6.80 2.19
N PHE A 163 34.27 -7.36 3.35
CA PHE A 163 33.67 -8.58 3.86
C PHE A 163 32.18 -8.42 4.14
N ASP A 164 31.76 -7.35 4.80
CA ASP A 164 30.35 -7.08 5.07
C ASP A 164 29.52 -7.00 3.77
N ILE A 165 30.02 -6.31 2.75
CA ILE A 165 29.36 -6.19 1.44
C ILE A 165 29.29 -7.54 0.73
N LEU A 166 30.37 -8.33 0.79
CA LEU A 166 30.38 -9.66 0.20
C LEU A 166 29.38 -10.59 0.89
N ASP A 167 29.24 -10.49 2.21
CA ASP A 167 28.24 -11.23 2.97
C ASP A 167 26.81 -10.84 2.55
N LEU A 168 26.52 -9.54 2.47
CA LEU A 168 25.22 -9.04 1.97
C LEU A 168 24.92 -9.55 0.55
N LYS A 169 25.92 -9.53 -0.34
CA LYS A 169 25.80 -10.07 -1.70
C LYS A 169 25.55 -11.57 -1.71
N LEU A 170 26.21 -12.31 -0.84
CA LEU A 170 26.02 -13.74 -0.68
C LEU A 170 24.59 -14.03 -0.20
N GLN A 171 24.12 -13.35 0.85
CA GLN A 171 22.76 -13.48 1.36
C GLN A 171 21.73 -13.22 0.26
N LYS A 172 21.90 -12.12 -0.49
CA LYS A 172 21.04 -11.79 -1.63
C LYS A 172 21.06 -12.87 -2.71
N LYS A 173 22.22 -13.45 -3.03
CA LYS A 173 22.30 -14.55 -4.00
C LYS A 173 21.60 -15.81 -3.51
N THR A 174 21.77 -16.16 -2.24
CA THR A 174 21.08 -17.29 -1.60
C THR A 174 19.57 -17.11 -1.64
N LEU A 175 19.05 -15.91 -1.34
CA LEU A 175 17.61 -15.62 -1.43
C LEU A 175 17.08 -15.79 -2.86
N ASN A 176 17.81 -15.30 -3.87
CA ASN A 176 17.40 -15.45 -5.27
C ASN A 176 17.42 -16.91 -5.76
N LEU A 177 18.33 -17.74 -5.24
CA LEU A 177 18.36 -19.18 -5.55
C LEU A 177 17.17 -19.93 -4.96
N ASN A 178 16.67 -19.47 -3.81
CA ASN A 178 15.51 -20.02 -3.13
C ASN A 178 14.19 -19.33 -3.53
N ALA A 179 14.20 -18.51 -4.58
CA ALA A 179 13.02 -17.76 -5.01
C ALA A 179 11.89 -18.72 -5.41
N PRO A 180 10.65 -18.49 -4.94
CA PRO A 180 9.49 -19.26 -5.39
C PRO A 180 9.37 -19.17 -6.91
N ILE A 181 9.30 -20.32 -7.59
CA ILE A 181 9.02 -20.36 -9.02
C ILE A 181 7.58 -19.86 -9.20
N PRO A 182 7.32 -18.84 -10.04
CA PRO A 182 5.96 -18.43 -10.34
C PRO A 182 5.19 -19.63 -10.87
N SER A 183 4.14 -20.01 -10.15
CA SER A 183 3.26 -21.09 -10.61
C SER A 183 2.69 -20.68 -11.97
N PRO A 184 2.85 -21.50 -13.04
CA PRO A 184 2.18 -21.21 -14.30
C PRO A 184 0.70 -21.40 -14.03
N LEU A 185 -0.05 -20.30 -13.86
CA LEU A 185 -1.49 -20.33 -13.88
C LEU A 185 -1.90 -20.91 -15.24
N ALA A 186 -2.29 -22.18 -15.24
CA ALA A 186 -2.92 -22.83 -16.36
C ALA A 186 -4.24 -22.11 -16.64
N ILE A 187 -4.22 -21.19 -17.59
CA ILE A 187 -5.44 -20.65 -18.20
C ILE A 187 -6.08 -21.81 -18.97
N THR A 188 -6.87 -22.62 -18.28
CA THR A 188 -7.76 -23.60 -18.89
C THR A 188 -9.17 -23.18 -18.55
N GLY A 189 -9.85 -22.57 -19.53
CA GLY A 189 -11.20 -22.06 -19.39
C GLY A 189 -11.61 -21.15 -20.53
N GLN A 190 -11.59 -21.65 -21.76
CA GLN A 190 -12.56 -21.21 -22.77
C GLN A 190 -13.66 -22.28 -22.88
N PRO A 191 -14.91 -21.85 -23.10
CA PRO A 191 -15.38 -21.88 -24.49
C PRO A 191 -16.16 -20.62 -24.90
N GLY A 192 -15.91 -20.16 -26.13
CA GLY A 192 -16.91 -19.48 -26.95
C GLY A 192 -16.67 -17.99 -27.22
N GLN A 193 -15.95 -17.67 -28.30
CA GLN A 193 -16.52 -17.05 -29.50
C GLN A 193 -15.44 -16.78 -30.56
N ASP A 194 -15.83 -17.03 -31.79
CA ASP A 194 -15.12 -16.76 -33.05
C ASP A 194 -14.49 -15.37 -33.13
N GLU A 195 -13.26 -15.26 -33.64
CA GLU A 195 -13.04 -14.96 -35.06
C GLU A 195 -11.52 -14.83 -35.40
N SER A 196 -11.13 -15.52 -36.48
CA SER A 196 -10.06 -15.19 -37.41
C SER A 196 -8.59 -15.14 -36.91
N PHE A 197 -7.96 -16.33 -36.80
CA PHE A 197 -6.50 -16.46 -37.00
C PHE A 197 -6.19 -16.86 -38.45
N LYS A 198 -5.72 -15.90 -39.25
CA LYS A 198 -5.09 -16.19 -40.54
C LYS A 198 -3.66 -16.69 -40.31
N PHE A 199 -3.49 -18.01 -40.48
CA PHE A 199 -2.19 -18.62 -40.74
C PHE A 199 -1.63 -18.10 -42.07
N ASN A 200 -0.36 -17.71 -42.09
CA ASN A 200 0.51 -18.02 -43.22
C ASN A 200 1.96 -18.17 -42.76
N LYS A 201 2.48 -19.36 -43.04
CA LYS A 201 3.79 -19.89 -42.67
C LYS A 201 4.56 -20.15 -43.96
N ALA A 202 5.75 -19.56 -44.12
CA ALA A 202 6.87 -20.06 -44.94
C ALA A 202 8.02 -19.03 -44.82
N ASN A 203 9.01 -19.20 -43.97
CA ASN A 203 10.18 -20.09 -44.09
C ASN A 203 11.04 -19.81 -45.35
N LYS A 204 12.23 -19.22 -45.16
CA LYS A 204 13.55 -19.74 -45.58
C LYS A 204 14.62 -18.65 -45.52
N GLY A 205 15.68 -18.93 -44.76
CA GLY A 205 16.83 -18.04 -44.63
C GLY A 205 17.71 -17.96 -45.87
N LYS A 206 18.65 -17.01 -45.84
CA LYS A 206 19.93 -17.11 -46.55
C LYS A 206 20.96 -16.19 -45.88
N LYS A 207 22.04 -16.81 -45.42
CA LYS A 207 23.32 -16.17 -45.08
C LYS A 207 23.84 -15.39 -46.28
N ALA A 208 24.39 -14.20 -46.05
CA ALA A 208 25.34 -13.58 -46.98
C ALA A 208 26.55 -13.05 -46.19
N LYS A 209 27.72 -13.44 -46.70
CA LYS A 209 29.07 -13.23 -46.16
C LYS A 209 29.53 -11.77 -46.31
N ALA A 210 30.53 -11.47 -45.47
CA ALA A 210 31.47 -10.36 -45.49
C ALA A 210 31.90 -9.83 -46.87
N LYS A 211 32.20 -8.52 -46.90
CA LYS A 211 33.33 -7.97 -47.66
C LYS A 211 33.91 -6.74 -46.94
N LYS A 212 35.20 -6.84 -46.60
CA LYS A 212 36.08 -5.71 -46.32
C LYS A 212 36.28 -4.89 -47.61
N LYS A 213 36.40 -3.57 -47.45
CA LYS A 213 37.34 -2.74 -48.19
C LYS A 213 38.04 -1.84 -47.18
#